data_AF-A0A6C0HP38-F1
#
_entry.id   AF-A0A6C0HP38-F1
#
_cell.length_a   1.000
_cell.length_b   1.000
_cell.length_c   1.000
_cell.angle_alpha   90.00
_cell.angle_beta   90.00
_cell.angle_gamma   90.00
#
_symmetry.space_group_name_H-M   'P 1'
#
loop_
_entity.id
_entity.type
_entity.pdbx_description
1 polymer ?
#
loop_
_entity_poly.entity_id
_entity_poly.type
_entity_poly.pdbx_seq_one_letter_code
_entity_poly.pdbx_strand_id
1 'polypeptide(L)'
;MLIRDSDLLKIENKNKYSIRDLRANVDHLNKKFLLHTQRLDEEFCIEYILDIRMDSGDEDSYLFCENYILECQSHLDETLFFKFRDIKYPNAYD
;
A
#
# COMPACT_ATOMS: atom_id res chain seq x y z
N MET A 1 -8.53 -4.41 17.28
CA MET A 1 -9.74 -3.72 16.78
C MET A 1 -10.00 -4.23 15.38
N LEU A 2 -11.23 -4.63 15.06
CA LEU A 2 -11.59 -4.99 13.70
C LEU A 2 -11.87 -3.72 12.90
N ILE A 3 -11.09 -3.47 11.85
CA ILE A 3 -11.31 -2.37 10.91
C ILE A 3 -12.00 -2.96 9.67
N ARG A 4 -13.04 -2.33 9.16
CA ARG A 4 -13.69 -2.72 7.90
C ARG A 4 -13.44 -1.67 6.83
N ASP A 5 -13.59 -2.05 5.57
CA ASP A 5 -13.52 -1.11 4.44
C ASP A 5 -14.46 0.09 4.61
N SER A 6 -15.67 -0.14 5.11
CA SER A 6 -16.64 0.92 5.43
C SER A 6 -16.12 1.92 6.47
N ASP A 7 -15.21 1.51 7.34
CA ASP A 7 -14.61 2.40 8.32
C ASP A 7 -13.49 3.25 7.70
N LEU A 8 -12.74 2.72 6.74
CA LEU A 8 -11.72 3.47 5.99
C LEU A 8 -12.34 4.59 5.14
N LEU A 9 -13.54 4.36 4.60
CA LEU A 9 -14.25 5.31 3.74
C LEU A 9 -14.90 6.49 4.50
N LYS A 10 -14.97 6.44 5.83
CA LYS A 10 -15.52 7.54 6.64
C LYS A 10 -14.55 8.70 6.69
N ILE A 11 -15.05 9.91 6.41
CA ILE A 11 -14.22 11.13 6.40
C ILE A 11 -13.57 11.37 7.77
N GLU A 12 -14.26 11.09 8.88
CA GLU A 12 -13.69 11.23 10.23
C GLU A 12 -12.59 10.21 10.58
N ASN A 13 -12.40 9.18 9.75
CA ASN A 13 -11.39 8.14 9.96
C ASN A 13 -10.21 8.27 8.98
N LYS A 14 -10.14 9.34 8.19
CA LYS A 14 -8.98 9.60 7.32
C LYS A 14 -7.71 9.73 8.16
N ASN A 15 -6.68 8.97 7.82
CA ASN A 15 -5.39 8.90 8.54
C ASN A 15 -5.50 8.59 10.05
N LYS A 16 -6.61 7.99 10.50
CA LYS A 16 -6.88 7.76 11.92
C LYS A 16 -6.15 6.54 12.47
N TYR A 17 -5.98 5.51 11.64
CA TYR A 17 -5.47 4.22 12.08
C TYR A 17 -3.95 4.20 12.05
N SER A 18 -3.34 3.60 13.07
CA SER A 18 -1.89 3.42 13.09
C SER A 18 -1.45 2.33 12.11
N ILE A 19 -0.21 2.39 11.63
CA ILE A 19 0.38 1.32 10.80
C ILE A 19 0.23 -0.06 11.48
N ARG A 20 0.42 -0.12 12.80
CA ARG A 20 0.25 -1.36 13.57
C ARG A 20 -1.17 -1.93 13.46
N ASP A 21 -2.19 -1.08 13.56
CA ASP A 21 -3.58 -1.51 13.45
C ASP A 21 -3.94 -1.92 12.02
N LEU A 22 -3.40 -1.21 11.03
CA LEU A 22 -3.58 -1.54 9.62
C LEU A 22 -2.95 -2.89 9.27
N ARG A 23 -1.71 -3.16 9.73
CA ARG A 23 -1.04 -4.46 9.55
C ARG A 23 -1.85 -5.62 10.13
N ALA A 24 -2.45 -5.42 11.30
CA ALA A 24 -3.27 -6.44 11.95
C ALA A 24 -4.61 -6.72 11.24
N ASN A 25 -4.99 -5.92 10.23
CA ASN A 25 -6.26 -6.05 9.50
C ASN A 25 -6.07 -6.14 7.97
N VAL A 26 -4.84 -6.12 7.47
CA VAL A 26 -4.58 -5.88 6.03
C VAL A 26 -5.16 -6.96 5.12
N ASP A 27 -5.21 -8.20 5.60
CA ASP A 27 -5.64 -9.38 4.82
C ASP A 27 -7.08 -9.29 4.29
N HIS A 28 -7.96 -8.54 4.96
CA HIS A 28 -9.37 -8.38 4.56
C HIS A 28 -9.74 -6.95 4.14
N LEU A 29 -8.77 -6.05 4.09
CA LEU A 29 -9.00 -4.65 3.70
C LEU A 29 -8.65 -4.43 2.22
N ASN A 30 -9.44 -3.59 1.56
CA ASN A 30 -9.18 -3.22 0.18
C ASN A 30 -7.94 -2.31 0.08
N LYS A 31 -6.95 -2.73 -0.71
CA LYS A 31 -5.68 -2.00 -0.92
C LYS A 31 -5.89 -0.57 -1.43
N LYS A 32 -6.87 -0.35 -2.32
CA LYS A 32 -7.20 0.98 -2.83
C LYS A 32 -7.73 1.88 -1.72
N PHE A 33 -8.59 1.35 -0.84
CA PHE A 33 -9.09 2.14 0.28
C PHE A 33 -7.99 2.47 1.28
N LEU A 34 -7.08 1.54 1.58
CA LEU A 34 -5.90 1.81 2.39
C LEU A 34 -5.06 2.94 1.79
N LEU A 35 -4.68 2.80 0.52
CA LEU A 35 -3.79 3.72 -0.19
C LEU A 35 -4.37 5.14 -0.34
N HIS A 36 -5.69 5.28 -0.46
CA HIS A 36 -6.33 6.59 -0.67
C HIS A 36 -6.84 7.27 0.61
N THR A 37 -7.00 6.53 1.71
CA THR A 37 -7.61 7.06 2.94
C THR A 37 -6.67 7.14 4.13
N GLN A 38 -5.58 6.38 4.12
CA GLN A 38 -4.63 6.31 5.24
C GLN A 38 -3.25 6.80 4.84
N ARG A 39 -2.50 7.25 5.84
CA ARG A 39 -1.10 7.63 5.71
C ARG A 39 -0.27 6.38 5.97
N LEU A 40 0.25 5.78 4.91
CA LEU A 40 1.06 4.57 4.94
C LEU A 40 2.55 4.93 4.98
N ASP A 41 3.39 4.02 5.46
CA ASP A 41 4.84 4.12 5.36
C ASP A 41 5.38 3.27 4.21
N GLU A 42 6.66 3.46 3.89
CA GLU A 42 7.31 2.82 2.75
C GLU A 42 7.27 1.29 2.89
N GLU A 43 7.59 0.77 4.07
CA GLU A 43 7.61 -0.67 4.34
C GLU A 43 6.23 -1.30 4.14
N PHE A 44 5.16 -0.67 4.66
CA PHE A 44 3.79 -1.14 4.48
C PHE A 44 3.39 -1.15 3.01
N CYS A 45 3.71 -0.09 2.27
CA CYS A 45 3.41 0.01 0.85
C CYS A 45 4.10 -1.09 0.04
N ILE A 46 5.40 -1.30 0.26
CA ILE A 46 6.17 -2.37 -0.40
C ILE A 46 5.65 -3.76 0.02
N GLU A 47 5.19 -3.89 1.27
CA GLU A 47 4.80 -5.18 1.78
C GLU A 47 3.44 -5.65 1.28
N TYR A 48 2.44 -4.75 1.29
CA TYR A 48 1.03 -5.12 1.10
C TYR A 48 0.36 -4.45 -0.09
N ILE A 49 0.87 -3.31 -0.58
CA ILE A 49 0.22 -2.56 -1.66
C ILE A 49 0.88 -2.85 -3.01
N LEU A 50 2.21 -2.73 -3.09
CA LEU A 50 2.98 -2.87 -4.33
C LEU A 50 2.74 -4.22 -4.99
N ASP A 51 2.35 -4.17 -6.26
CA ASP A 51 2.28 -5.33 -7.13
C ASP A 51 3.40 -5.28 -8.18
N ILE A 52 4.39 -6.15 -8.03
CA ILE A 52 5.53 -6.26 -8.95
C ILE A 52 5.22 -7.17 -10.13
N ARG A 53 4.17 -8.01 -10.05
CA ARG A 53 3.87 -8.99 -11.09
C ARG A 53 2.80 -8.42 -12.01
N MET A 54 3.24 -7.74 -13.07
CA MET A 54 2.38 -7.22 -14.14
C MET A 54 1.62 -8.30 -14.95
N ASP A 55 1.75 -9.60 -14.63
CA ASP A 55 1.35 -10.73 -15.49
C ASP A 55 0.36 -11.73 -14.85
N SER A 56 -0.32 -11.37 -13.76
CA SER A 56 -1.33 -12.26 -13.14
C SER A 56 -2.67 -12.29 -13.87
N GLY A 57 -2.87 -11.45 -14.90
CA GLY A 57 -4.13 -11.36 -15.64
C GLY A 57 -5.30 -10.81 -14.81
N ASP A 58 -5.02 -10.26 -13.63
CA ASP A 58 -5.99 -9.57 -12.79
C ASP A 58 -6.11 -8.12 -13.28
N GLU A 59 -7.32 -7.66 -13.59
CA GLU A 59 -7.59 -6.41 -14.32
C GLU A 59 -7.01 -5.15 -13.62
N ASP A 60 -6.75 -5.25 -12.31
CA ASP A 60 -6.20 -4.19 -11.46
C ASP A 60 -4.68 -4.30 -11.17
N SER A 61 -3.97 -5.34 -11.65
CA SER A 61 -2.54 -5.55 -11.35
C SER A 61 -1.65 -4.41 -11.86
N TYR A 62 -2.08 -3.70 -12.92
CA TYR A 62 -1.39 -2.53 -13.45
C TYR A 62 -1.53 -1.28 -12.58
N LEU A 63 -2.46 -1.26 -11.62
CA LEU A 63 -2.77 -0.04 -10.86
C LEU A 63 -1.77 0.22 -9.74
N PHE A 64 -1.27 -0.82 -9.05
CA PHE A 64 -0.45 -0.65 -7.83
C PHE A 64 1.06 -0.72 -8.09
N CYS A 65 1.54 -0.04 -9.14
CA CYS A 65 2.98 0.10 -9.43
C CYS A 65 3.68 1.14 -8.54
N GLU A 66 5.02 1.21 -8.59
CA GLU A 66 5.79 2.14 -7.74
C GLU A 66 5.35 3.60 -7.91
N ASN A 67 5.25 4.05 -9.17
CA ASN A 67 4.90 5.45 -9.47
C ASN A 67 3.51 5.80 -8.93
N TYR A 68 2.51 4.92 -9.12
CA TYR A 68 1.16 5.17 -8.64
C TYR A 68 1.10 5.29 -7.12
N ILE A 69 1.85 4.44 -6.41
CA ILE A 69 1.92 4.49 -4.94
C ILE A 69 2.56 5.80 -4.48
N LEU A 70 3.69 6.21 -5.08
CA LEU A 70 4.38 7.45 -4.75
C LEU A 70 3.52 8.69 -5.05
N GLU A 71 2.73 8.67 -6.12
CA GLU A 71 1.77 9.73 -6.43
C GLU A 71 0.65 9.82 -5.38
N CYS A 72 0.10 8.68 -4.95
CA CYS A 72 -0.96 8.63 -3.94
C CYS A 72 -0.46 8.96 -2.52
N GLN A 73 0.80 8.65 -2.23
CA GLN A 73 1.44 8.80 -0.93
C GLN A 73 2.66 9.72 -1.06
N SER A 74 2.43 10.97 -1.48
CA SER A 74 3.49 11.96 -1.77
C SER A 74 4.39 12.36 -0.60
N HIS A 75 4.09 11.86 0.61
CA HIS A 75 4.93 12.04 1.79
C HIS A 75 5.98 10.96 1.99
N LEU A 76 5.96 9.90 1.19
CA LEU A 76 6.95 8.84 1.27
C LEU A 76 8.32 9.38 0.84
N ASP A 77 9.37 8.90 1.49
CA ASP A 77 10.73 9.09 1.02
C ASP A 77 10.99 8.10 -0.11
N GLU A 78 11.09 8.61 -1.34
CA GLU A 78 11.32 7.83 -2.55
C GLU A 78 12.61 6.99 -2.47
N THR A 79 13.67 7.51 -1.83
CA THR A 79 14.93 6.77 -1.68
C THR A 79 14.75 5.57 -0.74
N LEU A 80 14.03 5.76 0.38
CA LEU A 80 13.72 4.66 1.29
C LEU A 80 12.75 3.66 0.65
N PHE A 81 11.77 4.14 -0.11
CA PHE A 81 10.82 3.30 -0.82
C PHE A 81 11.52 2.31 -1.75
N PHE A 82 12.38 2.81 -2.65
CA PHE A 82 13.14 1.93 -3.56
C PHE A 82 14.13 1.04 -2.83
N LYS A 83 14.77 1.54 -1.76
CA LYS A 83 15.64 0.70 -0.91
C LYS A 83 14.87 -0.50 -0.33
N PHE A 84 13.67 -0.28 0.20
CA PHE A 84 12.85 -1.39 0.71
C PHE A 84 12.34 -2.30 -0.41
N ARG A 85 11.98 -1.73 -1.58
CA ARG A 85 11.60 -2.50 -2.76
C ARG A 85 12.70 -3.46 -3.19
N ASP A 86 13.94 -2.98 -3.31
CA ASP A 86 15.11 -3.78 -3.69
C ASP A 86 15.43 -4.86 -2.66
N ILE A 87 15.28 -4.56 -1.36
CA ILE A 87 15.46 -5.55 -0.29
C ILE A 87 14.41 -6.67 -0.40
N LYS A 88 13.14 -6.32 -0.61
CA LYS A 88 12.05 -7.30 -0.65
C LYS A 88 12.01 -8.08 -1.97
N TYR A 89 12.36 -7.43 -3.08
CA TYR A 89 12.24 -7.96 -4.43
C TYR A 89 13.54 -7.72 -5.22
N PRO A 90 14.63 -8.42 -4.85
CA PRO A 90 15.96 -8.18 -5.41
C PRO A 90 16.07 -8.48 -6.92
N ASN A 91 15.17 -9.32 -7.46
CA ASN A 91 15.17 -9.76 -8.85
C ASN A 91 13.91 -9.30 -9.60
N ALA A 92 13.34 -8.14 -9.23
CA ALA A 92 12.06 -7.68 -9.78
C ALA A 92 12.08 -7.45 -11.31
N TYR A 93 13.26 -7.33 -11.91
CA TYR A 93 13.45 -7.04 -13.34
C TYR A 93 14.41 -8.03 -14.04
N ASP A 94 14.74 -9.15 -13.38
CA ASP A 94 15.49 -10.27 -13.99
C ASP A 94 14.53 -11.25 -14.69
#